data_AF-A0A7X7YFZ1-F1
#
_entry.id   AF-A0A7X7YFZ1-F1
#
_cell.length_a   1.000
_cell.length_b   1.000
_cell.length_c   1.000
_cell.angle_alpha   90.00
_cell.angle_beta   90.00
_cell.angle_gamma   90.00
#
_symmetry.space_group_name_H-M   'P 1'
#
loop_
_entity.id
_entity.type
_entity.pdbx_description
1 polymer ?
#
loop_
_entity_poly.entity_id
_entity_poly.type
_entity_poly.pdbx_seq_one_letter_code
_entity_poly.pdbx_strand_id
1 'polypeptide(L)'
;MTDFGILSIEDTASDDEGVWLSTNELEEAIGDLEMVAELLPGVLTGPRRWRWVIPALHRCLQGFMVSALVDGNGLRCLDKKSFTRWMEAYRTDRARLPSDPKIDSFLNLYKKVKDRDTMRFYVMSKPFRPTGQQERSVKLLNGLRNELTHFQPRVWGLEVSGLPGICRDCLEVAHFLAFESGNILWIEDEPMQRTTRALTRCLDVLVEIERAYGVGAGTRTKPRRKSIPQPVTIAVDAPDLSAVANPEDQR
;
A
#
# COMPACT_ATOMS: atom_id res chain seq x y z
N MET A 1 29.15 -15.64 51.64
CA MET A 1 29.90 -15.06 50.50
C MET A 1 29.69 -16.01 49.34
N THR A 2 28.67 -15.72 48.54
CA THR A 2 28.20 -16.61 47.47
C THR A 2 28.80 -16.07 46.18
N ASP A 3 29.79 -16.80 45.68
CA ASP A 3 30.49 -16.51 44.44
C ASP A 3 29.60 -17.00 43.30
N PHE A 4 28.89 -16.07 42.65
CA PHE A 4 28.13 -16.37 41.45
C PHE A 4 29.13 -16.42 40.29
N GLY A 5 29.54 -17.64 39.94
CA GLY A 5 30.30 -17.92 38.74
C GLY A 5 29.59 -17.34 37.53
N ILE A 6 30.18 -16.28 36.97
CA ILE A 6 29.86 -15.77 35.65
C ILE A 6 30.27 -16.88 34.69
N LEU A 7 29.28 -17.59 34.14
CA LEU A 7 29.47 -18.36 32.92
C LEU A 7 29.91 -17.38 31.84
N SER A 8 31.22 -17.30 31.62
CA SER A 8 31.78 -16.77 30.38
C SER A 8 31.17 -17.59 29.25
N ILE A 9 30.21 -17.00 28.56
CA ILE A 9 29.83 -17.45 27.23
C ILE A 9 31.06 -17.16 26.38
N GLU A 10 31.94 -18.15 26.31
CA GLU A 10 33.01 -18.18 25.32
C GLU A 10 32.38 -18.09 23.95
N ASP A 11 32.59 -16.92 23.35
CA ASP A 11 32.89 -16.67 21.95
C ASP A 11 32.87 -17.94 21.07
N THR A 12 31.66 -18.35 20.71
CA THR A 12 31.41 -19.27 19.60
C THR A 12 30.59 -18.50 18.58
N ALA A 13 31.19 -17.43 18.06
CA ALA A 13 30.81 -16.87 16.77
C ALA A 13 31.06 -17.94 15.71
N SER A 14 30.09 -18.84 15.53
CA SER A 14 29.89 -19.45 14.22
C SER A 14 29.51 -18.32 13.29
N ASP A 15 30.38 -18.01 12.32
CA ASP A 15 30.07 -17.21 11.14
C ASP A 15 29.00 -17.94 10.30
N ASP A 16 27.77 -18.03 10.82
CA ASP A 16 26.62 -18.31 9.98
C ASP A 16 26.37 -17.00 9.21
N GLU A 17 26.98 -16.88 8.03
CA GLU A 17 26.71 -15.82 7.05
C GLU A 17 25.24 -15.92 6.61
N GLY A 18 24.34 -15.46 7.48
CA GLY A 18 22.91 -15.44 7.20
C GLY A 18 22.63 -14.58 5.97
N VAL A 19 21.67 -15.02 5.16
CA VAL A 19 21.17 -14.20 4.03
C VAL A 19 20.28 -13.09 4.60
N TRP A 20 20.78 -11.86 4.60
CA TRP A 20 20.05 -10.68 5.07
C TRP A 20 19.33 -9.98 3.92
N LEU A 21 18.03 -9.71 4.10
CA LEU A 21 17.29 -8.79 3.24
C LEU A 21 17.51 -7.36 3.72
N SER A 22 18.40 -6.63 3.05
CA SER A 22 18.58 -5.19 3.25
C SER A 22 17.63 -4.43 2.34
N THR A 23 16.96 -3.40 2.87
CA THR A 23 15.99 -2.61 2.11
C THR A 23 15.88 -1.18 2.66
N ASN A 24 15.33 -0.29 1.84
CA ASN A 24 14.97 1.08 2.19
C ASN A 24 13.68 1.48 1.46
N GLU A 25 13.19 2.70 1.68
CA GLU A 25 11.92 3.16 1.12
C GLU A 25 11.91 3.16 -0.42
N LEU A 26 13.05 3.44 -1.05
CA LEU A 26 13.18 3.43 -2.51
C LEU A 26 13.27 1.99 -3.05
N GLU A 27 14.06 1.12 -2.42
CA GLU A 27 14.18 -0.29 -2.82
C GLU A 27 12.83 -1.02 -2.70
N GLU A 28 12.06 -0.77 -1.62
CA GLU A 28 10.70 -1.30 -1.48
C GLU A 28 9.76 -0.76 -2.58
N ALA A 29 9.85 0.53 -2.92
CA ALA A 29 9.03 1.12 -3.98
C ALA A 29 9.30 0.47 -5.35
N ILE A 30 10.58 0.18 -5.63
CA ILE A 30 11.03 -0.50 -6.86
C ILE A 30 10.56 -1.95 -6.86
N GLY A 31 10.76 -2.68 -5.76
CA GLY A 31 10.30 -4.06 -5.63
C GLY A 31 8.78 -4.20 -5.78
N ASP A 32 8.01 -3.28 -5.22
CA ASP A 32 6.55 -3.25 -5.40
C ASP A 32 6.16 -2.95 -6.86
N LEU A 33 6.89 -2.07 -7.55
CA LEU A 33 6.67 -1.79 -8.97
C LEU A 33 6.97 -3.01 -9.84
N GLU A 34 8.07 -3.72 -9.55
CA GLU A 34 8.42 -4.98 -10.21
C GLU A 34 7.34 -6.04 -9.97
N MET A 35 6.82 -6.11 -8.75
CA MET A 35 5.71 -6.99 -8.40
C MET A 35 4.43 -6.65 -9.18
N VAL A 36 4.12 -5.37 -9.36
CA VAL A 36 3.00 -4.95 -10.25
C VAL A 36 3.24 -5.45 -11.67
N ALA A 37 4.45 -5.28 -12.21
CA ALA A 37 4.81 -5.71 -13.56
C ALA A 37 4.72 -7.24 -13.75
N GLU A 38 4.95 -8.01 -12.69
CA GLU A 38 4.79 -9.46 -12.67
C GLU A 38 3.32 -9.89 -12.59
N LEU A 39 2.51 -9.23 -11.76
CA LEU A 39 1.12 -9.60 -11.51
C LEU A 39 0.16 -9.17 -12.62
N LEU A 40 0.44 -8.04 -13.27
CA LEU A 40 -0.43 -7.42 -14.29
C LEU A 40 -0.82 -8.38 -15.42
N PRO A 41 0.09 -9.09 -16.11
CA PRO A 41 -0.27 -9.99 -17.21
C PRO A 41 -1.29 -11.05 -16.80
N GLY A 42 -1.24 -11.49 -15.54
CA GLY A 42 -2.14 -12.50 -15.03
C GLY A 42 -3.61 -12.08 -15.02
N VAL A 43 -3.95 -10.78 -15.04
CA VAL A 43 -5.35 -10.32 -15.09
C VAL A 43 -6.05 -10.68 -16.40
N LEU A 44 -5.28 -10.92 -17.48
CA LEU A 44 -5.79 -11.43 -18.76
C LEU A 44 -6.31 -12.87 -18.63
N THR A 45 -5.69 -13.68 -17.76
CA THR A 45 -6.12 -15.06 -17.48
C THR A 45 -7.30 -15.11 -16.50
N GLY A 46 -7.53 -14.06 -15.72
CA GLY A 46 -8.66 -14.00 -14.81
C GLY A 46 -8.75 -12.71 -14.00
N PRO A 47 -9.94 -12.10 -13.88
CA PRO A 47 -10.11 -10.81 -13.20
C PRO A 47 -9.88 -10.89 -11.68
N ARG A 48 -9.88 -12.10 -11.09
CA ARG A 48 -9.57 -12.26 -9.66
C ARG A 48 -8.17 -11.78 -9.31
N ARG A 49 -7.25 -11.72 -10.28
CA ARG A 49 -5.87 -11.30 -10.05
C ARG A 49 -5.72 -9.83 -9.64
N TRP A 50 -6.72 -8.99 -9.94
CA TRP A 50 -6.76 -7.60 -9.47
C TRP A 50 -6.63 -7.45 -7.96
N ARG A 51 -7.01 -8.48 -7.18
CA ARG A 51 -6.86 -8.48 -5.72
C ARG A 51 -5.41 -8.38 -5.25
N TRP A 52 -4.44 -8.76 -6.10
CA TRP A 52 -3.01 -8.65 -5.80
C TRP A 52 -2.39 -7.43 -6.47
N VAL A 53 -2.83 -7.08 -7.68
CA VAL A 53 -2.35 -5.89 -8.38
C VAL A 53 -2.69 -4.60 -7.61
N ILE A 54 -3.92 -4.48 -7.09
CA ILE A 54 -4.38 -3.26 -6.42
C ILE A 54 -3.54 -2.95 -5.16
N PRO A 55 -3.33 -3.89 -4.22
CA PRO A 55 -2.45 -3.62 -3.07
C PRO A 55 -0.99 -3.36 -3.47
N ALA A 56 -0.44 -4.12 -4.43
CA ALA A 56 0.93 -3.92 -4.89
C ALA A 56 1.13 -2.51 -5.49
N LEU A 57 0.22 -2.07 -6.37
CA LEU A 57 0.27 -0.73 -6.96
C LEU A 57 0.09 0.37 -5.91
N HIS A 58 -0.77 0.15 -4.91
CA HIS A 58 -0.93 1.09 -3.80
C HIS A 58 0.36 1.27 -3.01
N ARG A 59 1.03 0.17 -2.63
CA ARG A 59 2.30 0.23 -1.90
C ARG A 59 3.42 0.83 -2.74
N CYS A 60 3.55 0.43 -4.01
CA CYS A 60 4.45 1.05 -4.99
C CYS A 60 4.30 2.57 -5.02
N LEU A 61 3.08 3.07 -5.26
CA LEU A 61 2.84 4.50 -5.34
C LEU A 61 3.10 5.19 -4.00
N GLN A 62 2.76 4.55 -2.87
CA GLN A 62 3.09 5.07 -1.54
C GLN A 62 4.60 5.19 -1.33
N GLY A 63 5.36 4.17 -1.73
CA GLY A 63 6.83 4.16 -1.67
C GLY A 63 7.43 5.32 -2.44
N PHE A 64 7.05 5.52 -3.72
CA PHE A 64 7.52 6.67 -4.49
C PHE A 64 7.11 8.02 -3.89
N MET A 65 5.92 8.14 -3.29
CA MET A 65 5.53 9.36 -2.59
C MET A 65 6.41 9.61 -1.37
N VAL A 66 6.73 8.58 -0.60
CA VAL A 66 7.67 8.70 0.54
C VAL A 66 9.05 9.08 0.04
N SER A 67 9.61 8.34 -0.91
CA SER A 67 10.96 8.58 -1.44
C SER A 67 11.12 9.98 -2.04
N ALA A 68 10.10 10.52 -2.72
CA ALA A 68 10.12 11.88 -3.25
C ALA A 68 9.96 12.98 -2.17
N LEU A 69 9.55 12.62 -0.97
CA LEU A 69 9.39 13.53 0.18
C LEU A 69 10.55 13.44 1.18
N VAL A 70 11.37 12.39 1.16
CA VAL A 70 12.52 12.26 2.05
C VAL A 70 13.65 13.20 1.61
N ASP A 71 13.94 14.22 2.42
CA ASP A 71 15.07 15.15 2.25
C ASP A 71 16.25 14.82 3.19
N GLY A 72 16.40 13.54 3.55
CA GLY A 72 17.45 13.00 4.42
C GLY A 72 17.05 12.75 5.87
N ASN A 73 15.94 13.32 6.36
CA ASN A 73 15.43 13.10 7.73
C ASN A 73 14.02 12.50 7.80
N GLY A 74 13.31 12.41 6.68
CA GLY A 74 11.97 11.82 6.59
C GLY A 74 10.83 12.62 7.25
N LEU A 75 11.10 13.81 7.80
CA LEU A 75 10.11 14.59 8.56
C LEU A 75 8.93 15.03 7.71
N ARG A 76 9.15 15.30 6.41
CA ARG A 76 8.09 15.67 5.46
C ARG A 76 7.06 14.56 5.27
N CYS A 77 7.45 13.30 5.47
CA CYS A 77 6.55 12.15 5.34
C CYS A 77 5.63 11.99 6.55
N LEU A 78 5.95 12.58 7.70
CA LEU A 78 5.27 12.33 8.96
C LEU A 78 3.87 12.94 9.05
N ASP A 79 2.98 12.29 9.79
CA ASP A 79 1.73 12.92 10.18
C ASP A 79 1.98 14.15 11.07
N LYS A 80 1.01 15.06 11.14
CA LYS A 80 1.15 16.31 11.91
C LYS A 80 1.49 16.09 13.39
N LYS A 81 0.95 15.04 14.00
CA LYS A 81 1.14 14.73 15.43
C LYS A 81 2.56 14.25 15.67
N SER A 82 3.04 13.32 14.87
CA SER A 82 4.41 12.80 14.91
C SER A 82 5.42 13.89 14.58
N PHE A 83 5.17 14.72 13.57
CA PHE A 83 6.03 15.87 13.25
C PHE A 83 6.14 16.84 14.43
N THR A 84 5.00 17.24 15.02
CA THR A 84 4.99 18.19 16.15
C THR A 84 5.74 17.63 17.35
N ARG A 85 5.47 16.36 17.71
CA ARG A 85 6.14 15.65 18.81
C ARG A 85 7.64 15.56 18.59
N TRP A 86 8.07 15.27 17.35
CA TRP A 86 9.48 15.19 16.99
C TRP A 86 10.16 16.56 17.10
N MET A 87 9.54 17.61 16.55
CA MET A 87 10.07 18.97 16.60
C MET A 87 10.15 19.55 18.01
N GLU A 88 9.20 19.21 18.88
CA GLU A 88 9.23 19.59 20.28
C GLU A 88 10.41 18.94 21.00
N ALA A 89 10.55 17.61 20.90
CA ALA A 89 11.66 16.87 21.49
C ALA A 89 13.01 17.36 20.97
N TYR A 90 13.15 17.63 19.67
CA TYR A 90 14.39 18.15 19.08
C TYR A 90 14.82 19.50 19.69
N ARG A 91 13.86 20.33 20.11
CA ARG A 91 14.09 21.64 20.71
C ARG A 91 14.35 21.58 22.22
N THR A 92 13.70 20.65 22.93
CA THR A 92 13.73 20.60 24.39
C THR A 92 14.69 19.55 24.95
N ASP A 93 14.70 18.34 24.39
CA ASP A 93 15.51 17.22 24.85
C ASP A 93 15.80 16.25 23.69
N ARG A 94 16.97 16.44 23.06
CA ARG A 94 17.42 15.60 21.93
C ARG A 94 17.67 14.14 22.34
N ALA A 95 17.82 13.83 23.63
CA ALA A 95 17.98 12.46 24.10
C ALA A 95 16.65 11.67 24.08
N ARG A 96 15.51 12.36 23.93
CA ARG A 96 14.15 11.77 23.91
C ARG A 96 13.43 11.97 22.59
N LEU A 97 14.15 11.88 21.47
CA LEU A 97 13.51 11.86 20.16
C LEU A 97 12.57 10.65 20.05
N PRO A 98 11.35 10.82 19.51
CA PRO A 98 10.44 9.69 19.33
C PRO A 98 11.07 8.61 18.44
N SER A 99 11.11 7.38 18.94
CA SER A 99 11.66 6.23 18.21
C SER A 99 10.74 5.71 17.10
N ASP A 100 9.45 6.10 17.11
CA ASP A 100 8.40 5.57 16.22
C ASP A 100 7.57 6.65 15.49
N PRO A 101 8.19 7.61 14.78
CA PRO A 101 7.44 8.63 14.08
C PRO A 101 6.55 7.99 13.00
N LYS A 102 5.25 8.33 13.00
CA LYS A 102 4.28 7.76 12.07
C LYS A 102 4.28 8.53 10.75
N ILE A 103 4.39 7.79 9.65
CA ILE A 103 4.19 8.30 8.31
C ILE A 103 2.71 8.70 8.15
N ASP A 104 2.48 9.75 7.37
CA ASP A 104 1.14 10.24 7.07
C ASP A 104 0.34 9.24 6.22
N SER A 105 -0.98 9.40 6.20
CA SER A 105 -1.85 8.55 5.39
C SER A 105 -1.55 8.69 3.89
N PHE A 106 -1.82 7.65 3.12
CA PHE A 106 -1.62 7.63 1.66
C PHE A 106 -2.17 8.88 0.95
N LEU A 107 -3.40 9.29 1.26
CA LEU A 107 -4.01 10.47 0.63
C LEU A 107 -3.40 11.79 1.11
N ASN A 108 -2.82 11.84 2.31
CA ASN A 108 -2.11 13.02 2.77
C ASN A 108 -0.70 13.08 2.19
N LEU A 109 0.00 11.95 2.03
CA LEU A 109 1.23 11.88 1.24
C LEU A 109 0.98 12.37 -0.19
N TYR A 110 -0.13 11.94 -0.81
CA TYR A 110 -0.53 12.44 -2.13
C TYR A 110 -0.81 13.95 -2.15
N LYS A 111 -1.37 14.52 -1.07
CA LYS A 111 -1.49 15.99 -0.96
C LYS A 111 -0.12 16.67 -0.87
N LYS A 112 0.80 16.09 -0.10
CA LYS A 112 2.15 16.63 0.11
C LYS A 112 2.98 16.65 -1.16
N VAL A 113 2.92 15.61 -1.99
CA VAL A 113 3.65 15.60 -3.28
C VAL A 113 3.12 16.63 -4.28
N LYS A 114 1.93 17.20 -4.04
CA LYS A 114 1.36 18.30 -4.83
C LYS A 114 1.64 19.67 -4.22
N ASP A 115 2.08 19.72 -2.96
CA ASP A 115 2.34 20.96 -2.27
C ASP A 115 3.72 21.53 -2.66
N ARG A 116 3.74 22.82 -2.98
CA ARG A 116 4.93 23.52 -3.45
C ARG A 116 5.99 23.59 -2.36
N ASP A 117 5.59 23.96 -1.14
CA ASP A 117 6.54 24.21 -0.05
C ASP A 117 7.10 22.90 0.50
N THR A 118 6.29 21.84 0.47
CA THR A 118 6.72 20.49 0.83
C THR A 118 7.66 19.88 -0.21
N MET A 119 7.41 20.06 -1.52
CA MET A 119 8.23 19.41 -2.57
C MET A 119 9.46 20.21 -2.97
N ARG A 120 9.48 21.54 -2.80
CA ARG A 120 10.56 22.39 -3.31
C ARG A 120 11.76 22.51 -2.37
N PHE A 121 12.50 21.42 -2.17
CA PHE A 121 13.71 21.41 -1.34
C PHE A 121 15.03 21.24 -2.12
N TYR A 122 14.97 20.97 -3.43
CA TYR A 122 16.14 21.06 -4.33
C TYR A 122 15.93 22.10 -5.44
N VAL A 123 17.02 22.55 -6.06
CA VAL A 123 16.95 23.60 -7.11
C VAL A 123 16.05 23.20 -8.28
N MET A 124 16.12 21.93 -8.71
CA MET A 124 15.34 21.40 -9.84
C MET A 124 14.02 20.76 -9.42
N SER A 125 13.68 20.83 -8.13
CA SER A 125 12.50 20.14 -7.61
C SER A 125 11.19 20.80 -8.04
N LYS A 126 10.18 19.98 -8.36
CA LYS A 126 8.84 20.45 -8.71
C LYS A 126 7.74 19.60 -8.08
N PRO A 127 6.64 20.24 -7.62
CA PRO A 127 5.48 19.51 -7.11
C PRO A 127 4.73 18.84 -8.27
N PHE A 128 4.09 17.72 -7.95
CA PHE A 128 3.18 17.04 -8.86
C PHE A 128 1.96 17.90 -9.15
N ARG A 129 1.58 17.98 -10.43
CA ARG A 129 0.35 18.63 -10.87
C ARG A 129 -0.52 17.59 -11.56
N PRO A 130 -1.60 17.12 -10.93
CA PRO A 130 -2.49 16.15 -11.55
C PRO A 130 -3.04 16.66 -12.87
N THR A 131 -3.05 15.80 -13.87
CA THR A 131 -3.69 16.02 -15.17
C THR A 131 -4.77 14.96 -15.40
N GLY A 132 -5.87 15.35 -16.06
CA GLY A 132 -6.94 14.41 -16.41
C GLY A 132 -7.57 13.72 -15.19
N GLN A 133 -7.47 12.38 -15.13
CA GLN A 133 -8.18 11.54 -14.16
C GLN A 133 -7.33 11.12 -12.95
N GLN A 134 -6.04 11.47 -12.91
CA GLN A 134 -5.09 11.00 -11.91
C GLN A 134 -5.56 11.24 -10.45
N GLU A 135 -6.12 12.41 -10.15
CA GLU A 135 -6.64 12.72 -8.81
C GLU A 135 -7.76 11.76 -8.38
N ARG A 136 -8.63 11.38 -9.31
CA ARG A 136 -9.72 10.43 -9.06
C ARG A 136 -9.17 9.02 -8.93
N SER A 137 -8.28 8.63 -9.83
CA SER A 137 -7.67 7.29 -9.87
C SER A 137 -6.89 6.98 -8.60
N VAL A 138 -6.08 7.92 -8.08
CA VAL A 138 -5.35 7.74 -6.82
C VAL A 138 -6.29 7.57 -5.62
N LYS A 139 -7.40 8.32 -5.58
CA LYS A 139 -8.42 8.16 -4.54
C LYS A 139 -9.14 6.81 -4.62
N LEU A 140 -9.49 6.39 -5.84
CA LEU A 140 -10.11 5.09 -6.08
C LEU A 140 -9.16 3.95 -5.70
N LEU A 141 -7.88 4.01 -6.09
CA LEU A 141 -6.87 3.04 -5.71
C LEU A 141 -6.80 2.86 -4.18
N ASN A 142 -6.76 3.97 -3.43
CA ASN A 142 -6.76 3.93 -1.98
C ASN A 142 -8.03 3.30 -1.39
N GLY A 143 -9.20 3.65 -1.93
CA GLY A 143 -10.47 3.04 -1.51
C GLY A 143 -10.50 1.53 -1.79
N LEU A 144 -10.14 1.12 -3.00
CA LEU A 144 -10.09 -0.29 -3.40
C LEU A 144 -9.13 -1.11 -2.55
N ARG A 145 -7.94 -0.58 -2.27
CA ARG A 145 -6.97 -1.24 -1.39
C ARG A 145 -7.52 -1.43 0.03
N ASN A 146 -8.24 -0.44 0.57
CA ASN A 146 -8.84 -0.55 1.90
C ASN A 146 -9.91 -1.65 1.96
N GLU A 147 -10.76 -1.75 0.94
CA GLU A 147 -11.76 -2.84 0.83
C GLU A 147 -11.09 -4.22 0.74
N LEU A 148 -9.92 -4.33 0.11
CA LEU A 148 -9.19 -5.59 -0.02
C LEU A 148 -8.38 -5.98 1.23
N THR A 149 -8.06 -5.03 2.10
CA THR A 149 -7.22 -5.29 3.29
C THR A 149 -8.03 -5.90 4.42
N HIS A 150 -9.30 -5.52 4.55
CA HIS A 150 -10.16 -6.00 5.62
C HIS A 150 -10.96 -7.23 5.18
N PHE A 151 -10.61 -8.41 5.72
CA PHE A 151 -11.40 -9.62 5.55
C PHE A 151 -12.71 -9.54 6.35
N GLN A 152 -13.71 -8.88 5.77
CA GLN A 152 -15.07 -8.84 6.34
C GLN A 152 -15.94 -9.92 5.68
N PRO A 153 -16.77 -10.65 6.44
CA PRO A 153 -17.67 -11.65 5.87
C PRO A 153 -18.77 -10.94 5.06
N ARG A 154 -18.52 -10.76 3.75
CA ARG A 154 -19.41 -10.08 2.79
C ARG A 154 -19.29 -10.74 1.42
N VAL A 155 -20.41 -10.83 0.69
CA VAL A 155 -20.41 -11.13 -0.74
C VAL A 155 -20.17 -9.82 -1.49
N TRP A 156 -19.07 -9.74 -2.21
CA TRP A 156 -18.64 -8.52 -2.89
C TRP A 156 -18.27 -8.79 -4.35
N GLY A 157 -18.53 -7.82 -5.20
CA GLY A 157 -18.17 -7.82 -6.61
C GLY A 157 -17.52 -6.50 -6.99
N LEU A 158 -16.44 -6.57 -7.77
CA LEU A 158 -15.72 -5.42 -8.27
C LEU A 158 -15.90 -5.34 -9.79
N GLU A 159 -16.33 -4.18 -10.28
CA GLU A 159 -16.25 -3.86 -11.70
C GLU A 159 -14.79 -3.57 -12.05
N VAL A 160 -14.25 -4.30 -13.03
CA VAL A 160 -12.80 -4.30 -13.33
C VAL A 160 -12.45 -3.56 -14.62
N SER A 161 -13.44 -3.15 -15.42
CA SER A 161 -13.22 -2.50 -16.72
C SER A 161 -12.46 -1.18 -16.59
N GLY A 162 -12.68 -0.44 -15.49
CA GLY A 162 -11.97 0.82 -15.22
C GLY A 162 -10.58 0.66 -14.60
N LEU A 163 -10.19 -0.54 -14.14
CA LEU A 163 -8.93 -0.74 -13.42
C LEU A 163 -7.67 -0.50 -14.26
N PRO A 164 -7.61 -0.85 -15.56
CA PRO A 164 -6.43 -0.56 -16.37
C PRO A 164 -6.12 0.94 -16.43
N GLY A 165 -7.14 1.79 -16.62
CA GLY A 165 -6.98 3.24 -16.63
C GLY A 165 -6.53 3.79 -15.28
N ILE A 166 -7.07 3.26 -14.17
CA ILE A 166 -6.62 3.63 -12.81
C ILE A 166 -5.15 3.27 -12.61
N CYS A 167 -4.72 2.10 -13.11
CA CYS A 167 -3.33 1.65 -13.00
C CYS A 167 -2.39 2.56 -13.81
N ARG A 168 -2.76 2.87 -15.06
CA ARG A 168 -2.02 3.80 -15.92
C ARG A 168 -1.82 5.15 -15.23
N ASP A 169 -2.89 5.77 -14.76
CA ASP A 169 -2.83 7.06 -14.07
C ASP A 169 -1.90 7.01 -12.84
N CYS A 170 -1.92 5.94 -12.06
CA CYS A 170 -1.07 5.80 -10.87
C CYS A 170 0.40 5.56 -11.23
N LEU A 171 0.68 4.82 -12.31
CA LEU A 171 2.03 4.61 -12.83
C LEU A 171 2.61 5.90 -13.41
N GLU A 172 1.80 6.76 -14.03
CA GLU A 172 2.22 8.09 -14.48
C GLU A 172 2.61 8.99 -13.29
N VAL A 173 1.86 8.91 -12.17
CA VAL A 173 2.27 9.61 -10.93
C VAL A 173 3.60 9.05 -10.43
N ALA A 174 3.77 7.73 -10.39
CA ALA A 174 5.03 7.10 -9.98
C ALA A 174 6.20 7.52 -10.88
N HIS A 175 6.01 7.52 -12.20
CA HIS A 175 7.00 7.99 -13.17
C HIS A 175 7.41 9.44 -12.91
N PHE A 176 6.43 10.35 -12.71
CA PHE A 176 6.72 11.74 -12.38
C PHE A 176 7.58 11.83 -11.11
N LEU A 177 7.20 11.12 -10.04
CA LEU A 177 7.93 11.15 -8.77
C LEU A 177 9.35 10.61 -8.93
N ALA A 178 9.52 9.53 -9.69
CA ALA A 178 10.79 8.87 -9.95
C ALA A 178 11.77 9.71 -10.79
N PHE A 179 11.29 10.37 -11.85
CA PHE A 179 12.19 10.94 -12.87
C PHE A 179 12.02 12.43 -13.12
N GLU A 180 10.85 12.99 -12.82
CA GLU A 180 10.57 14.38 -13.15
C GLU A 180 10.57 15.30 -11.94
N SER A 181 10.25 14.78 -10.76
CA SER A 181 10.10 15.58 -9.54
C SER A 181 11.38 16.30 -9.14
N GLY A 182 12.55 15.75 -9.51
CA GLY A 182 13.86 16.22 -9.09
C GLY A 182 14.21 15.91 -7.63
N ASN A 183 13.39 15.09 -6.95
CA ASN A 183 13.57 14.78 -5.53
C ASN A 183 14.19 13.41 -5.25
N ILE A 184 14.05 12.45 -6.17
CA ILE A 184 14.71 11.15 -6.08
C ILE A 184 16.05 11.25 -6.81
N LEU A 185 17.13 11.03 -6.07
CA LEU A 185 18.49 11.05 -6.59
C LEU A 185 18.95 9.60 -6.85
N TRP A 186 19.17 9.28 -8.11
CA TRP A 186 19.69 7.99 -8.54
C TRP A 186 21.21 8.00 -8.41
N ILE A 187 21.73 7.49 -7.28
CA ILE A 187 23.17 7.37 -7.04
C ILE A 187 23.78 6.26 -7.89
N GLU A 188 23.04 5.15 -8.01
CA GLU A 188 23.42 3.98 -8.78
C GLU A 188 22.49 3.83 -10.00
N ASP A 189 23.05 3.31 -11.09
CA ASP A 189 22.30 3.12 -12.33
C ASP A 189 21.29 1.97 -12.22
N GLU A 190 21.59 0.92 -11.46
CA GLU A 190 20.76 -0.29 -11.44
C GLU A 190 19.34 -0.05 -10.89
N PRO A 191 19.13 0.64 -9.75
CA PRO A 191 17.78 0.97 -9.27
C PRO A 191 16.98 1.81 -10.29
N MET A 192 17.64 2.76 -10.97
CA MET A 192 17.02 3.59 -11.99
C MET A 192 16.59 2.75 -13.20
N GLN A 193 17.45 1.83 -13.64
CA GLN A 193 17.17 0.93 -14.75
C GLN A 193 16.05 -0.06 -14.40
N ARG A 194 16.05 -0.65 -13.19
CA ARG A 194 14.96 -1.51 -12.69
C ARG A 194 13.62 -0.80 -12.72
N THR A 195 13.57 0.41 -12.18
CA THR A 195 12.38 1.27 -12.20
C THR A 195 11.88 1.50 -13.63
N THR A 196 12.79 1.85 -14.54
CA THR A 196 12.47 2.10 -15.95
C THR A 196 11.91 0.84 -16.64
N ARG A 197 12.59 -0.31 -16.48
CA ARG A 197 12.15 -1.58 -17.06
C ARG A 197 10.77 -1.99 -16.55
N ALA A 198 10.54 -1.86 -15.25
CA ALA A 198 9.28 -2.25 -14.63
C ALA A 198 8.12 -1.32 -15.05
N LEU A 199 8.33 0.00 -15.12
CA LEU A 199 7.34 0.95 -15.63
C LEU A 199 6.98 0.65 -17.09
N THR A 200 7.98 0.49 -17.96
CA THR A 200 7.75 0.16 -19.38
C THR A 200 6.94 -1.12 -19.51
N ARG A 201 7.32 -2.18 -18.80
CA ARG A 201 6.59 -3.45 -18.79
C ARG A 201 5.15 -3.28 -18.33
N CYS A 202 4.90 -2.52 -17.26
CA CYS A 202 3.54 -2.26 -16.80
C CYS A 202 2.70 -1.56 -17.87
N LEU A 203 3.25 -0.51 -18.50
CA LEU A 203 2.55 0.29 -19.49
C LEU A 203 2.24 -0.51 -20.76
N ASP A 204 3.17 -1.34 -21.22
CA ASP A 204 2.98 -2.23 -22.37
C ASP A 204 1.84 -3.23 -22.11
N VAL A 205 1.88 -3.90 -20.96
CA VAL A 205 0.85 -4.88 -20.57
C VAL A 205 -0.52 -4.21 -20.39
N LEU A 206 -0.57 -2.97 -19.88
CA LEU A 206 -1.83 -2.24 -19.74
C LEU A 206 -2.50 -1.96 -21.08
N VAL A 207 -1.74 -1.71 -22.16
CA VAL A 207 -2.31 -1.58 -23.50
C VAL A 207 -3.03 -2.87 -23.93
N GLU A 208 -2.46 -4.03 -23.64
CA GLU A 208 -3.08 -5.33 -23.93
C GLU A 208 -4.35 -5.54 -23.10
N ILE A 209 -4.31 -5.22 -21.80
CA ILE A 209 -5.47 -5.37 -20.90
C ILE A 209 -6.60 -4.43 -21.31
N GLU A 210 -6.30 -3.18 -21.65
CA GLU A 210 -7.29 -2.20 -22.13
C GLU A 210 -8.01 -2.71 -23.39
N ARG A 211 -7.26 -3.30 -24.33
CA ARG A 211 -7.86 -3.95 -25.51
C ARG A 211 -8.75 -5.12 -25.13
N ALA A 212 -8.28 -6.01 -24.27
CA ALA A 212 -9.06 -7.18 -23.84
C ALA A 212 -10.37 -6.77 -23.12
N TYR A 213 -10.31 -5.73 -22.29
CA TYR A 213 -11.46 -5.26 -21.51
C TYR A 213 -12.41 -4.41 -22.37
N GLY A 214 -11.88 -3.68 -23.35
CA GLY A 214 -12.66 -2.91 -24.33
C GLY A 214 -13.41 -3.81 -25.33
N VAL A 215 -12.81 -4.90 -25.80
CA VAL A 215 -13.46 -5.87 -26.71
C VAL A 215 -14.57 -6.66 -26.00
N GLY A 216 -14.47 -6.89 -24.69
CA GLY A 216 -15.48 -7.58 -23.88
C GLY A 216 -16.69 -6.73 -23.45
N ALA A 217 -16.64 -5.41 -23.62
CA ALA A 217 -17.74 -4.50 -23.21
C ALA A 217 -18.94 -4.51 -24.19
N GLY A 218 -18.75 -4.99 -25.42
CA GLY A 218 -19.77 -5.01 -26.47
C GLY A 218 -20.80 -6.14 -26.40
N THR A 219 -20.61 -7.15 -25.54
CA THR A 219 -21.46 -8.37 -25.56
C THR A 219 -22.00 -8.83 -24.20
N ARG A 220 -21.86 -8.03 -23.13
CA ARG A 220 -22.48 -8.34 -21.83
C ARG A 220 -23.86 -7.70 -21.70
N THR A 221 -24.88 -8.53 -21.92
CA THR A 221 -26.27 -8.25 -21.54
C THR A 221 -26.35 -7.70 -20.12
N LYS A 222 -27.05 -6.56 -19.96
CA LYS A 222 -27.34 -5.94 -18.66
C LYS A 222 -27.77 -7.02 -17.67
N PRO A 223 -27.18 -7.12 -16.47
CA PRO A 223 -27.74 -7.97 -15.44
C PRO A 223 -29.15 -7.44 -15.13
N ARG A 224 -30.16 -8.27 -15.37
CA ARG A 224 -31.53 -8.04 -14.88
C ARG A 224 -31.41 -7.74 -13.38
N ARG A 225 -31.84 -6.55 -12.95
CA ARG A 225 -32.14 -6.28 -11.54
C ARG A 225 -33.14 -7.35 -11.08
N LYS A 226 -32.65 -8.42 -10.46
CA LYS A 226 -33.52 -9.27 -9.65
C LYS A 226 -33.77 -8.46 -8.38
N SER A 227 -35.03 -8.07 -8.19
CA SER A 227 -35.55 -7.55 -6.94
C SER A 227 -34.99 -8.39 -5.79
N ILE A 228 -34.39 -7.72 -4.81
CA ILE A 228 -33.97 -8.32 -3.55
C ILE A 228 -35.23 -8.97 -2.94
N PRO A 229 -35.27 -10.30 -2.71
CA PRO A 229 -36.33 -10.87 -1.90
C PRO A 229 -36.18 -10.33 -0.48
N GLN A 230 -37.27 -9.79 0.07
CA GLN A 230 -37.37 -9.41 1.47
C GLN A 230 -36.92 -10.58 2.36
N PRO A 231 -36.23 -10.33 3.48
CA PRO A 231 -35.81 -11.39 4.38
C PRO A 231 -37.03 -12.15 4.88
N VAL A 232 -37.05 -13.46 4.63
CA VAL A 232 -38.02 -14.37 5.23
C VAL A 232 -37.68 -14.44 6.71
N THR A 233 -38.56 -13.89 7.56
CA THR A 233 -38.50 -14.10 9.00
C THR A 233 -38.76 -15.59 9.25
N ILE A 234 -37.70 -16.36 9.48
CA ILE A 234 -37.81 -17.70 10.05
C ILE A 234 -38.03 -17.47 11.55
N ALA A 235 -39.26 -17.71 12.02
CA ALA A 235 -39.54 -17.81 13.45
C ALA A 235 -38.74 -19.02 13.97
N VAL A 236 -37.68 -18.76 14.70
CA VAL A 236 -37.01 -19.77 15.52
C VAL A 236 -37.71 -19.72 16.86
N ASP A 237 -38.59 -20.69 17.12
CA ASP A 237 -39.12 -20.91 18.45
C ASP A 237 -37.94 -21.17 19.40
N ALA A 238 -37.84 -20.35 20.44
CA ALA A 238 -36.84 -20.54 21.48
C ALA A 238 -37.13 -21.86 22.21
N PRO A 239 -36.13 -22.74 22.41
CA PRO A 239 -36.32 -23.90 23.26
C PRO A 239 -36.54 -23.44 24.71
N ASP A 240 -37.64 -23.93 25.30
CA ASP A 240 -37.99 -23.75 26.70
C ASP A 240 -36.91 -24.38 27.60
N LEU A 241 -36.19 -23.54 28.34
CA LEU A 241 -35.12 -23.94 29.25
C LEU A 241 -35.59 -24.02 30.71
N SER A 242 -36.89 -24.20 31.00
CA SER A 242 -37.39 -24.32 32.37
C SER A 242 -37.33 -25.74 32.98
N ALA A 243 -36.45 -26.63 32.52
CA ALA A 243 -36.32 -27.96 33.10
C ALA A 243 -34.86 -28.45 33.13
N VAL A 244 -34.05 -27.87 34.01
CA VAL A 244 -32.83 -28.52 34.51
C VAL A 244 -32.88 -28.47 36.04
N ALA A 245 -33.30 -29.59 36.63
CA ALA A 245 -33.26 -29.81 38.07
C ALA A 245 -31.82 -29.97 38.53
N ASN A 246 -31.50 -29.32 39.65
CA ASN A 246 -30.19 -29.29 40.29
C ASN A 246 -29.93 -30.62 41.04
N PRO A 247 -28.84 -31.37 40.76
CA PRO A 247 -28.52 -32.58 41.50
C PRO A 247 -27.60 -32.26 42.70
N GLU A 248 -28.18 -31.73 43.78
CA GLU A 248 -27.53 -31.60 45.09
C GLU A 248 -28.45 -32.02 46.25
N ASP A 249 -29.28 -33.06 46.05
CA ASP A 249 -30.08 -33.62 47.15
C ASP A 249 -30.28 -35.13 47.01
N GLN A 250 -29.19 -35.89 47.22
CA GLN A 250 -29.24 -37.29 47.71
C GLN A 250 -28.02 -37.55 48.60
N ARG A 251 -28.22 -37.39 49.92
CA ARG A 251 -27.48 -38.08 50.98
C ARG A 251 -28.31 -39.27 51.44
#